data_AF-A0A661XZ02-F1
#
_entry.id   AF-A0A661XZ02-F1
#
_cell.length_a   1.000
_cell.length_b   1.000
_cell.length_c   1.000
_cell.angle_alpha   90.00
_cell.angle_beta   90.00
_cell.angle_gamma   90.00
#
_symmetry.space_group_name_H-M   'P 1'
#
loop_
_entity.id
_entity.type
_entity.pdbx_description
1 polymer ?
#
loop_
_entity_poly.entity_id
_entity_poly.type
_entity_poly.pdbx_seq_one_letter_code
_entity_poly.pdbx_strand_id
1 'polypeptide(L)' 'GGPFVSLSTYDENKKQILTVEGQVFAPKFDKREYLREMEAIMFSLRFPDTTAK' A
#
# COMPACT_ATOMS: atom_id res chain seq x y z
N GLY A 1 13.09 1.62 -15.12
CA GLY A 1 11.94 1.77 -14.20
C GLY A 1 12.45 1.63 -12.78
N GLY A 2 11.98 2.47 -11.85
CA GLY A 2 12.29 2.29 -10.43
C GLY A 2 11.48 1.12 -9.85
N PRO A 3 11.88 0.58 -8.68
CA PRO A 3 11.08 -0.41 -7.98
C PRO A 3 9.74 0.19 -7.55
N PHE A 4 8.69 -0.62 -7.61
CA PHE A 4 7.33 -0.28 -7.19
C PHE A 4 6.77 -1.41 -6.31
N VAL A 5 5.82 -1.08 -5.45
CA VAL A 5 5.07 -2.03 -4.63
C VAL A 5 3.63 -2.05 -5.12
N SER A 6 3.03 -3.23 -5.27
CA SER A 6 1.62 -3.39 -5.60
C SER A 6 0.98 -4.33 -4.58
N LEU A 7 -0.04 -3.84 -3.87
CA LEU A 7 -0.76 -4.58 -2.85
C LEU A 7 -2.23 -4.67 -3.27
N SER A 8 -2.71 -5.88 -3.56
CA SER A 8 -4.12 -6.17 -3.74
C SER A 8 -4.66 -6.84 -2.49
N THR A 9 -5.69 -6.27 -1.89
CA THR A 9 -6.35 -6.80 -0.70
C THR A 9 -7.87 -6.83 -0.90
N TYR A 10 -8.53 -7.81 -0.30
CA TYR A 10 -9.98 -7.99 -0.42
C TYR A 10 -10.70 -7.29 0.72
N ASP A 11 -11.59 -6.37 0.38
CA ASP A 11 -12.49 -5.70 1.32
C ASP A 11 -13.79 -6.51 1.41
N GLU A 12 -13.93 -7.29 2.48
CA GLU A 12 -15.12 -8.12 2.73
C GLU A 12 -16.39 -7.26 2.94
N ASN A 13 -16.23 -6.05 3.47
CA ASN A 13 -17.35 -5.15 3.76
C ASN A 13 -18.07 -4.68 2.49
N LYS A 14 -17.31 -4.28 1.47
CA LYS A 14 -17.85 -3.78 0.20
C LYS A 14 -17.76 -4.79 -0.94
N LYS A 15 -17.31 -6.02 -0.64
CA LYS A 15 -17.14 -7.14 -1.60
C LYS A 15 -16.32 -6.73 -2.83
N GLN A 16 -15.22 -6.01 -2.61
CA GLN A 16 -14.39 -5.47 -3.69
C GLN A 16 -12.91 -5.80 -3.44
N ILE A 17 -12.12 -5.77 -4.51
CA ILE A 17 -10.66 -5.88 -4.42
C ILE A 17 -10.11 -4.44 -4.49
N LEU A 18 -9.38 -4.04 -3.46
CA LEU A 18 -8.62 -2.80 -3.46
C LEU A 18 -7.18 -3.10 -3.86
N THR A 19 -6.74 -2.50 -4.97
CA THR A 19 -5.33 -2.53 -5.39
C THR A 19 -4.71 -1.18 -5.12
N VAL A 20 -3.61 -1.16 -4.38
CA VAL A 20 -2.83 0.03 -4.05
C VAL A 20 -1.45 -0.12 -4.66
N GLU A 21 -0.99 0.92 -5.34
CA GLU A 21 0.31 0.95 -6.00
C GLU A 21 1.16 2.09 -5.43
N GLY A 22 2.38 1.76 -5.05
CA GLY A 22 3.34 2.69 -4.50
C GLY A 22 4.60 2.75 -5.36
N GLN A 23 5.01 3.97 -5.73
CA GLN A 23 6.28 4.22 -6.40
C GLN A 23 7.10 5.29 -5.66
N VAL A 24 8.39 5.05 -5.49
CA VAL A 24 9.30 6.03 -4.88
C VAL A 24 10.15 6.70 -5.96
N PHE A 25 10.08 8.03 -6.01
CA PHE A 25 10.99 8.83 -6.82
C PHE A 25 12.05 9.52 -5.94
N ALA A 26 13.22 8.89 -5.77
CA ALA A 26 14.35 9.48 -5.05
C ALA A 26 15.67 9.30 -5.83
N PRO A 27 15.99 10.16 -6.82
CA PRO A 27 17.14 9.97 -7.71
C PRO A 27 18.51 10.15 -7.03
N LYS A 28 18.56 10.86 -5.89
CA LYS A 28 19.80 11.17 -5.15
C LYS A 28 19.99 10.33 -3.88
N PHE A 29 19.04 9.47 -3.55
CA PHE A 29 19.04 8.71 -2.28
C PHE A 29 18.87 7.22 -2.55
N ASP A 30 19.20 6.40 -1.55
CA ASP A 30 18.97 4.96 -1.64
C ASP A 30 17.46 4.69 -1.58
N LYS A 31 16.89 4.34 -2.74
CA LYS A 31 15.45 4.14 -2.89
C LYS A 31 14.93 2.93 -2.13
N ARG A 32 15.80 1.99 -1.73
CA ARG A 32 15.38 0.74 -1.10
C ARG A 32 14.75 1.01 0.27
N GLU A 33 15.34 1.89 1.07
CA GLU A 33 14.84 2.22 2.39
C GLU A 33 13.46 2.89 2.32
N TYR A 34 13.30 3.89 1.44
CA TYR A 34 12.01 4.55 1.21
C TYR A 34 10.95 3.59 0.66
N LEU A 35 11.35 2.64 -0.20
CA LEU A 35 10.43 1.63 -0.71
C LEU A 35 9.96 0.71 0.43
N ARG A 36 10.86 0.35 1.36
CA ARG A 36 10.53 -0.44 2.54
C ARG A 36 9.60 0.31 3.50
N GLU A 37 9.81 1.61 3.70
CA GLU A 37 8.90 2.46 4.47
C GLU A 37 7.52 2.56 3.81
N MET A 38 7.47 2.77 2.50
CA MET A 38 6.24 2.75 1.71
C MET A 38 5.51 1.42 1.83
N GLU A 39 6.24 0.30 1.77
CA GLU A 39 5.69 -1.03 1.92
C GLU A 39 5.07 -1.22 3.31
N ALA A 40 5.74 -0.74 4.37
CA ALA A 40 5.20 -0.75 5.73
C ALA A 40 3.90 0.08 5.85
N ILE A 41 3.84 1.25 5.21
CA ILE A 41 2.63 2.08 5.16
C ILE A 41 1.51 1.32 4.44
N MET A 42 1.77 0.71 3.28
CA MET A 42 0.76 -0.05 2.53
C MET A 42 0.26 -1.26 3.33
N PHE A 43 1.12 -1.99 4.04
CA PHE A 43 0.69 -3.11 4.90
C PHE A 43 -0.06 -2.69 6.18
N SER A 44 0.03 -1.42 6.56
CA SER A 44 -0.74 -0.86 7.68
C SER A 44 -2.21 -0.57 7.33
N LEU A 45 -2.59 -0.69 6.05
CA LEU A 45 -3.98 -0.50 5.61
C LEU A 45 -4.94 -1.42 6.37
N ARG A 46 -6.04 -0.85 6.83
CA ARG A 46 -7.14 -1.55 7.50
C ARG A 46 -8.45 -1.08 6.90
N PHE A 47 -9.35 -2.01 6.68
CA PHE A 47 -10.72 -1.67 6.33
C PHE A 47 -11.47 -1.30 7.62
N PRO A 48 -12.30 -0.25 7.59
CA PRO A 48 -13.15 0.05 8.73
C PRO A 48 -14.15 -1.10 8.94
N ASP A 49 -14.32 -1.53 10.18
CA ASP A 49 -15.38 -2.48 10.53
C ASP A 49 -16.73 -1.85 10.23
N THR A 50 -17.54 -2.50 9.40
CA THR A 50 -18.95 -2.12 9.13
C THR A 50 -19.86 -2.41 10.34
N THR A 51 -19.31 -2.42 11.55
CA THR A 51 -20.05 -2.48 12.81
C THR A 51 -20.01 -1.13 13.52
N ALA A 52 -20.21 -0.05 12.76
CA ALA A 52 -20.38 1.29 13.30
C ALA A 52 -21.63 1.93 12.69
N LYS A 53 -22.75 1.64 13.37
CA LYS A 53 -24.10 2.26 13.29
C LYS A 53 -24.98 1.95 12.07
#